data_AF-A0A9Q1IHP5-F1
#
_entry.id   AF-A0A9Q1IHP5-F1
#
_cell.length_a   1.000
_cell.length_b   1.000
_cell.length_c   1.000
_cell.angle_alpha   90.00
_cell.angle_beta   90.00
_cell.angle_gamma   90.00
#
_symmetry.space_group_name_H-M   'P 1'
#
loop_
_entity.id
_entity.type
_entity.pdbx_description
1 polymer ?
#
loop_
_entity_poly.entity_id
_entity_poly.type
_entity_poly.pdbx_seq_one_letter_code
_entity_poly.pdbx_strand_id
1 'polypeptide(L)' 'MTDFVFQAAVPKTFQLQLLSPSSNIIPGLNQGAVTQVIKVLNPQKQQLRMRIKLTYNHKGSSVQDLSEVNNFPPQAWQ' A
#
# COMPACT_ATOMS: atom_id res chain seq x y z
N MET A 1 -9.51 10.61 8.07
CA MET A 1 -8.12 10.93 7.69
C MET A 1 -8.18 11.56 6.31
N THR A 2 -7.51 12.70 6.08
CA THR A 2 -7.50 13.39 4.78
C THR A 2 -6.11 13.35 4.16
N ASP A 3 -6.00 13.69 2.89
CA ASP A 3 -4.73 13.72 2.16
C ASP A 3 -3.98 12.38 2.27
N PHE A 4 -4.76 11.29 2.29
CA PHE A 4 -4.26 9.93 2.41
C PHE A 4 -3.53 9.54 1.14
N VAL A 5 -2.26 9.18 1.30
CA VAL A 5 -1.40 8.65 0.24
C VAL A 5 -0.81 7.34 0.73
N PHE A 6 -1.03 6.30 -0.07
CA PHE A 6 -0.39 5.01 0.07
C PHE A 6 0.74 4.91 -0.96
N GLN A 7 1.93 4.55 -0.51
CA GLN A 7 3.08 4.26 -1.37
C GLN A 7 3.63 2.88 -1.04
N ALA A 8 4.17 2.21 -2.05
CA ALA A 8 4.75 0.89 -1.90
C ALA A 8 6.04 0.77 -2.70
N ALA A 9 6.97 -0.02 -2.17
CA ALA A 9 8.19 -0.43 -2.83
C ALA A 9 8.40 -1.94 -2.66
N VAL A 10 8.95 -2.57 -3.69
CA VAL A 10 9.29 -3.99 -3.72
C VAL A 10 10.79 -4.15 -4.02
N PRO A 11 11.40 -5.30 -3.72
CA PRO A 11 12.78 -5.58 -4.13
C PRO A 11 12.95 -5.50 -5.64
N LYS A 12 14.18 -5.22 -6.11
CA LYS A 12 14.49 -5.04 -7.55
C LYS A 12 14.16 -6.24 -8.45
N THR A 13 14.02 -7.43 -7.88
CA THR A 13 13.60 -8.65 -8.60
C THR A 13 12.13 -8.63 -9.01
N PHE A 14 11.35 -7.70 -8.46
CA PHE A 14 9.95 -7.47 -8.77
C PHE A 14 9.79 -6.15 -9.53
N GLN A 15 8.67 -5.99 -10.24
CA GLN A 15 8.21 -4.69 -10.72
C GLN A 15 6.87 -4.36 -10.08
N LEU A 16 6.63 -3.08 -9.79
CA LEU A 16 5.40 -2.63 -9.16
C LEU A 16 4.77 -1.50 -9.97
N GLN A 17 3.48 -1.64 -10.27
CA GLN A 17 2.64 -0.57 -10.79
C GLN A 17 1.56 -0.26 -9.75
N LEU A 18 1.51 0.98 -9.30
CA LEU A 18 0.49 1.48 -8.39
C LEU A 18 -0.54 2.27 -9.19
N LEU A 19 -1.80 1.82 -9.21
CA LEU A 19 -2.88 2.55 -9.87
C LEU A 19 -3.40 3.68 -8.97
N SER A 20 -4.14 4.62 -9.55
CA SER A 20 -4.76 5.71 -8.79
C SER A 20 -5.70 5.17 -7.70
N PRO A 21 -5.72 5.77 -6.50
CA PRO A 21 -6.67 5.42 -5.46
C PRO A 21 -8.07 5.90 -5.82
N SER A 22 -9.11 5.28 -5.24
CA SER A 22 -10.50 5.73 -5.40
C SER A 22 -10.79 7.09 -4.76
N SER A 23 -10.01 7.47 -3.74
CA SER A 23 -10.10 8.75 -3.02
C SER A 23 -8.82 8.98 -2.21
N ASN A 24 -8.60 10.21 -1.76
CA ASN A 24 -7.55 10.58 -0.80
C ASN A 24 -8.12 10.81 0.63
N ILE A 25 -9.37 10.41 0.89
CA ILE A 25 -10.01 10.56 2.20
C ILE A 25 -10.49 9.20 2.69
N ILE A 26 -10.06 8.82 3.90
CA ILE A 26 -10.64 7.71 4.65
C ILE A 26 -11.68 8.30 5.61
N PRO A 27 -12.99 8.04 5.39
CA PRO A 27 -14.05 8.58 6.22
C PRO A 27 -13.99 7.99 7.63
N GLY A 28 -14.46 8.76 8.61
CA GLY A 28 -14.56 8.31 10.00
C GLY A 28 -15.60 7.21 10.16
N LEU A 29 -15.59 6.55 11.33
CA LEU A 29 -16.61 5.59 11.75
C LEU A 29 -16.85 4.45 10.75
N ASN A 30 -15.82 4.07 9.97
CA ASN A 30 -15.88 3.01 8.95
C ASN A 30 -16.99 3.20 7.90
N GLN A 31 -17.38 4.45 7.62
CA GLN A 31 -18.45 4.76 6.64
C GLN A 31 -18.02 4.57 5.17
N GLY A 32 -16.80 4.10 4.94
CA GLY A 32 -16.24 3.86 3.62
C GLY A 32 -14.75 3.54 3.69
N ALA A 33 -14.16 3.25 2.53
CA ALA A 33 -12.75 2.91 2.41
C ALA A 33 -12.14 3.54 1.16
N VAL A 34 -10.82 3.75 1.20
CA VAL A 34 -10.03 4.00 0.00
C VAL A 34 -9.60 2.65 -0.56
N THR A 35 -9.84 2.43 -1.84
CA THR A 35 -9.37 1.26 -2.57
C THR A 35 -8.31 1.69 -3.57
N GLN A 36 -7.21 0.94 -3.62
CA GLN A 36 -6.12 1.21 -4.54
C GLN A 36 -5.51 -0.11 -4.99
N VAL A 37 -5.26 -0.22 -6.31
CA VAL A 37 -4.76 -1.46 -6.91
C VAL A 37 -3.25 -1.38 -7.08
N ILE A 38 -2.57 -2.45 -6.64
CA ILE A 38 -1.15 -2.67 -6.89
C ILE A 38 -1.04 -3.87 -7.83
N LYS A 39 -0.32 -3.71 -8.94
CA LYS A 39 0.11 -4.84 -9.77
C LYS A 39 1.58 -5.11 -9.47
N VAL A 40 1.89 -6.36 -9.12
CA VAL A 40 3.27 -6.79 -8.87
C VAL A 40 3.62 -7.86 -9.90
N LEU A 41 4.72 -7.64 -10.63
CA LEU A 41 5.31 -8.63 -11.52
C LEU A 41 6.42 -9.36 -10.77
N ASN A 42 6.35 -10.69 -10.74
CA ASN A 42 7.32 -11.57 -10.08
C ASN A 42 7.84 -12.65 -11.07
N PRO A 43 8.74 -12.31 -11.99
CA PRO A 43 9.19 -13.24 -13.03
C PRO A 43 10.03 -14.40 -12.47
N GLN A 44 10.65 -14.20 -11.30
CA GLN A 44 11.52 -15.19 -10.65
C GLN A 44 10.81 -16.03 -9.58
N LYS A 45 9.48 -15.88 -9.42
CA LYS A 45 8.66 -16.56 -8.40
C LYS A 45 9.25 -16.53 -7.00
N GLN A 46 9.86 -15.40 -6.62
CA GLN A 46 10.46 -15.22 -5.30
C GLN A 46 9.39 -14.89 -4.26
N GLN A 47 9.67 -15.16 -2.99
CA GLN A 47 8.78 -14.78 -1.89
C GLN A 47 8.51 -13.27 -1.90
N LEU A 48 7.24 -12.90 -1.97
CA LEU A 48 6.84 -11.49 -2.01
C LEU A 48 7.06 -10.83 -0.65
N ARG A 49 7.71 -9.67 -0.68
CA ARG A 49 7.86 -8.73 0.43
C ARG A 49 7.70 -7.31 -0.08
N MET A 50 7.13 -6.43 0.73
CA MET A 50 6.83 -5.06 0.34
C MET A 50 7.11 -4.10 1.48
N ARG A 51 7.71 -2.94 1.18
CA ARG A 51 7.77 -1.82 2.11
C ARG A 51 6.69 -0.84 1.74
N ILE A 52 5.84 -0.47 2.70
CA ILE A 52 4.77 0.50 2.50
C ILE A 52 5.06 1.78 3.28
N LYS A 53 4.55 2.89 2.76
CA LYS A 53 4.55 4.19 3.42
C LYS A 53 3.15 4.76 3.36
N LEU A 54 2.63 5.16 4.52
CA LEU A 54 1.34 5.83 4.66
C LEU A 54 1.61 7.27 5.05
N THR A 55 0.97 8.21 4.38
CA THR A 55 0.94 9.61 4.81
C THR A 55 -0.49 10.11 4.78
N TYR A 56 -0.91 10.83 5.82
CA TYR A 56 -2.25 11.41 5.90
C TYR A 56 -2.30 12.50 6.97
N ASN A 57 -3.34 13.33 6.92
CA ASN A 57 -3.69 14.26 7.99
C ASN A 57 -4.79 13.65 8.88
N HIS A 58 -4.61 13.78 10.19
CA HIS A 58 -5.59 13.33 11.19
C HIS A 58 -5.62 14.31 12.38
N LYS A 59 -6.82 14.80 12.71
CA LYS A 59 -7.04 15.81 13.77
C LYS A 59 -6.13 17.05 13.63
N GLY A 60 -5.88 17.49 12.40
CA GLY A 60 -5.04 18.66 12.10
C GLY A 60 -3.53 18.39 12.09
N SER A 61 -3.08 17.17 12.36
CA SER A 61 -1.66 16.79 12.34
C SER A 61 -1.35 15.89 11.15
N SER A 62 -0.20 16.13 10.52
CA SER A 62 0.35 15.22 9.53
C SER A 62 0.98 14.01 10.19
N VAL A 63 0.61 12.83 9.71
CA VAL A 63 1.10 11.53 10.15
C VAL A 63 1.84 10.87 8.99
N GLN A 64 2.94 10.22 9.31
CA GLN A 64 3.70 9.39 8.39
C GLN A 64 4.06 8.09 9.10
N ASP A 65 3.80 6.96 8.45
CA ASP A 65 4.16 5.64 8.93
C ASP A 65 4.84 4.81 7.84
N LEU A 66 5.81 4.01 8.24
CA LEU A 66 6.63 3.16 7.36
C LEU A 66 6.62 1.75 7.95
N SER A 67 6.22 0.77 7.14
CA SER A 67 6.13 -0.62 7.60
C SER A 67 6.59 -1.59 6.53
N GLU A 68 6.98 -2.79 6.96
CA GLU A 68 7.24 -3.92 6.09
C GLU A 68 6.07 -4.90 6.12
N VAL A 69 5.69 -5.39 4.95
CA VAL A 69 4.71 -6.45 4.74
C VAL A 69 5.49 -7.68 4.29
N ASN A 70 5.78 -8.55 5.25
CA ASN A 70 6.55 -9.79 5.06
C ASN A 70 5.68 -11.05 5.22
N ASN A 71 4.37 -10.88 5.44
CA ASN A 71 3.38 -11.94 5.71
C ASN A 71 2.47 -12.24 4.51
N PHE A 72 2.96 -12.06 3.27
CA PHE A 72 2.19 -12.44 2.09
C PHE A 72 1.96 -13.96 2.04
N PRO A 73 0.72 -14.41 1.76
CA PRO A 73 0.43 -15.83 1.68
C PRO A 73 1.14 -16.47 0.47
N PRO A 74 1.54 -17.76 0.52
CA PRO A 74 2.27 -18.41 -0.57
C PRO A 74 1.57 -18.33 -1.93
N GLN A 75 0.24 -18.40 -1.95
CA GLN A 75 -0.59 -18.32 -3.17
C GLN A 75 -0.47 -16.98 -3.90
N ALA A 76 0.05 -15.93 -3.25
CA ALA A 76 0.23 -14.63 -3.87
C ALA A 76 1.51 -14.54 -4.73
N TRP A 77 2.41 -15.51 -4.65
CA TRP A 77 3.73 -15.42 -5.32
C TRP A 77 4.31 -16.73 -5.88
N GLN A 78 3.75 -17.89 -5.53
CA GLN A 78 4.12 -19.21 -6.09
C GLN A 78 3.45 -19.47 -7.44
#